data_AF-A0A925FAG6-F1
#
_entry.id   AF-A0A925FAG6-F1
#
_cell.length_a   1.000
_cell.length_b   1.000
_cell.length_c   1.000
_cell.angle_alpha   90.00
_cell.angle_beta   90.00
_cell.angle_gamma   90.00
#
_symmetry.space_group_name_H-M   'P 1'
#
loop_
_entity.id
_entity.type
_entity.pdbx_description
1 polymer ?
#
loop_
_entity_poly.entity_id
_entity_poly.type
_entity_poly.pdbx_seq_one_letter_code
_entity_poly.pdbx_strand_id
1 'polypeptide(L)'
;AWTPRANPQSAIQLPKFFLTYAFQDYHFGSFVGSAGDFSGNRLTGTPRHQLTLGADLVTRLGFYTNLTFNYTDEVPLNDANTDAAPGYRLLGGKVGYQKKLGKLLEINAYAGIDNAFDATYTPAPDLNAVGGRYFNVAAGRNWYGGLRVGVLW
;
A
#
# COMPACT_ATOMS: atom_id res chain seq x y z
N ALA A 1 14.94 -0.98 3.33
CA ALA A 1 14.24 -2.22 2.91
C ALA A 1 13.94 -3.08 4.13
N TRP A 2 12.73 -3.61 4.28
CA TRP A 2 12.40 -4.57 5.35
C TRP A 2 13.31 -5.79 5.24
N THR A 3 14.04 -6.08 6.31
CA THR A 3 14.90 -7.26 6.44
C THR A 3 14.39 -8.10 7.62
N PRO A 4 14.04 -9.37 7.41
CA PRO A 4 13.61 -10.22 8.51
C PRO A 4 14.80 -10.44 9.46
N ARG A 5 14.59 -10.21 10.76
CA ARG A 5 15.54 -10.64 11.81
C ARG A 5 14.94 -11.82 12.53
N ALA A 6 15.35 -13.04 12.17
CA ALA A 6 14.91 -14.25 12.85
C ALA A 6 15.46 -14.30 14.29
N ASN A 7 14.61 -14.71 15.24
CA ASN A 7 15.00 -15.02 16.61
C ASN A 7 15.53 -16.47 16.62
N PRO A 8 16.81 -16.71 16.97
CA PRO A 8 17.41 -18.04 16.90
C PRO A 8 16.77 -19.08 17.83
N GLN A 9 15.91 -18.70 18.78
CA GLN A 9 15.38 -19.61 19.80
C GLN A 9 13.98 -20.20 19.53
N SER A 10 13.20 -19.77 18.52
CA SER A 10 11.75 -20.13 18.35
C SER A 10 11.40 -20.61 16.92
N ALA A 11 10.62 -21.71 16.78
CA ALA A 11 10.46 -22.55 15.56
C ALA A 11 9.90 -21.80 14.36
N ILE A 12 9.04 -20.88 14.71
CA ILE A 12 8.38 -19.89 13.91
C ILE A 12 8.47 -18.64 14.78
N GLN A 13 8.85 -17.49 14.21
CA GLN A 13 8.51 -16.24 14.88
C GLN A 13 6.99 -16.11 14.80
N LEU A 14 6.33 -15.79 15.92
CA LEU A 14 4.89 -15.61 15.93
C LEU A 14 4.48 -14.73 14.73
N PRO A 15 3.54 -15.18 13.90
CA PRO A 15 3.10 -14.39 12.76
C PRO A 15 2.66 -13.03 13.26
N LYS A 16 3.18 -11.97 12.64
CA LYS A 16 2.82 -10.61 12.98
C LYS A 16 1.68 -10.19 12.07
N PHE A 17 0.55 -9.88 12.67
CA PHE A 17 -0.57 -9.27 11.96
C PHE A 17 -0.66 -7.80 12.34
N PHE A 18 -1.04 -6.96 11.38
CA PHE A 18 -1.32 -5.56 11.64
C PHE A 18 -2.57 -5.12 10.87
N LEU A 19 -3.28 -4.18 11.47
CA LEU A 19 -4.47 -3.55 10.92
C LEU A 19 -4.42 -2.06 11.24
N THR A 20 -4.65 -1.24 10.23
CA THR A 20 -4.84 0.20 10.37
C THR A 20 -6.11 0.58 9.64
N TYR A 21 -6.97 1.34 10.29
CA TYR A 21 -8.20 1.84 9.69
C TYR A 21 -8.35 3.34 9.99
N ALA A 22 -8.79 4.09 8.99
CA ALA A 22 -9.11 5.51 9.11
C ALA A 22 -10.51 5.79 8.56
N PHE A 23 -11.29 6.53 9.35
CA PHE A 23 -12.57 7.11 8.96
C PHE A 23 -12.40 8.63 8.87
N GLN A 24 -12.75 9.20 7.72
CA GLN A 24 -12.47 10.61 7.39
C GLN A 24 -13.72 11.25 6.80
N ASP A 25 -14.63 11.73 7.66
CA ASP A 25 -15.86 12.38 7.22
C ASP A 25 -15.71 13.91 7.17
N TYR A 26 -14.76 14.36 6.36
CA TYR A 26 -14.43 15.78 6.23
C TYR A 26 -15.35 16.46 5.21
N HIS A 27 -15.87 17.62 5.61
CA HIS A 27 -16.70 18.47 4.78
C HIS A 27 -16.21 19.91 4.84
N PHE A 28 -16.44 20.68 3.79
CA PHE A 28 -16.23 22.11 3.82
C PHE A 28 -17.20 22.77 4.80
N GLY A 29 -16.69 23.66 5.66
CA GLY A 29 -17.51 24.45 6.58
C GLY A 29 -18.26 25.55 5.85
N SER A 30 -17.57 26.66 5.59
CA SER A 30 -18.02 27.72 4.69
C SER A 30 -16.98 27.83 3.57
N PHE A 31 -17.40 27.60 2.33
CA PHE A 31 -16.52 27.67 1.17
C PHE A 31 -17.26 28.23 -0.03
N VAL A 32 -17.28 29.56 -0.09
CA VAL A 32 -17.89 30.33 -1.18
C VAL A 32 -16.78 30.93 -2.02
N GLY A 33 -16.72 30.55 -3.29
CA GLY A 33 -15.76 31.06 -4.26
C GLY A 33 -16.43 31.72 -5.46
N SER A 34 -15.62 32.22 -6.38
CA SER A 34 -16.11 32.78 -7.64
C SER A 34 -16.82 31.74 -8.53
N ALA A 35 -16.54 30.46 -8.31
CA ALA A 35 -17.12 29.34 -9.04
C ALA A 35 -18.44 28.81 -8.43
N GLY A 36 -18.82 29.24 -7.22
CA GLY A 36 -20.01 28.76 -6.53
C GLY A 36 -19.85 28.64 -5.01
N ASP A 37 -20.91 28.16 -4.37
CA ASP A 37 -20.91 27.78 -2.95
C ASP A 37 -20.79 26.25 -2.84
N PHE A 38 -19.71 25.80 -2.18
CA PHE A 38 -19.39 24.39 -1.95
C PHE A 38 -19.45 24.02 -0.47
N SER A 39 -20.06 24.89 0.35
CA SER A 39 -20.24 24.65 1.79
C SER A 39 -21.03 23.35 2.01
N GLY A 40 -20.56 22.51 2.93
CA GLY A 40 -21.18 21.21 3.23
C GLY A 40 -20.81 20.08 2.27
N ASN A 41 -20.13 20.33 1.15
CA ASN A 41 -19.60 19.27 0.29
C ASN A 41 -18.47 18.50 1.00
N ARG A 42 -18.25 17.23 0.62
CA ARG A 42 -17.11 16.44 1.08
C ARG A 42 -15.82 17.08 0.62
N LEU A 43 -14.82 17.07 1.51
CA LEU A 43 -13.50 17.61 1.21
C LEU A 43 -12.86 16.84 0.05
N THR A 44 -12.57 17.56 -1.02
CA THR A 44 -11.94 17.04 -2.24
C THR A 44 -10.62 16.32 -1.93
N GLY A 45 -10.38 15.20 -2.62
CA GLY A 45 -9.17 14.40 -2.45
C GLY A 45 -9.15 13.50 -1.22
N THR A 46 -10.23 13.43 -0.42
CA THR A 46 -10.27 12.62 0.80
C THR A 46 -11.17 11.38 0.67
N PRO A 47 -10.62 10.16 0.79
CA PRO A 47 -11.43 8.95 0.90
C PRO A 47 -12.06 8.85 2.28
N ARG A 48 -13.34 8.49 2.37
CA ARG A 48 -14.04 8.37 3.66
C ARG A 48 -13.52 7.20 4.48
N HIS A 49 -13.17 6.10 3.83
CA HIS A 49 -12.63 4.91 4.46
C HIS A 49 -11.27 4.53 3.87
N GLN A 50 -10.29 4.27 4.73
CA GLN A 50 -9.02 3.65 4.34
C GLN A 50 -8.72 2.51 5.29
N LEU A 51 -8.29 1.38 4.73
CA LEU A 51 -7.96 0.18 5.48
C LEU A 51 -6.66 -0.43 4.96
N THR A 52 -5.74 -0.71 5.86
CA THR A 52 -4.54 -1.50 5.59
C THR A 52 -4.55 -2.72 6.50
N LEU A 53 -4.39 -3.90 5.91
CA LEU A 53 -4.17 -5.16 6.61
C LEU A 53 -2.82 -5.71 6.20
N GLY A 54 -2.12 -6.39 7.11
CA GLY A 54 -0.95 -7.14 6.71
C GLY A 54 -0.55 -8.26 7.64
N ALA A 55 0.29 -9.13 7.10
CA ALA A 55 0.77 -10.34 7.74
C ALA A 55 2.25 -10.56 7.38
N ASP A 56 3.09 -10.68 8.40
CA ASP A 56 4.50 -11.06 8.26
C ASP A 56 4.72 -12.43 8.92
N LEU A 57 5.45 -13.30 8.23
CA LEU A 57 5.84 -14.60 8.76
C LEU A 57 7.33 -14.85 8.48
N VAL A 58 8.03 -15.37 9.48
CA VAL A 58 9.42 -15.84 9.36
C VAL A 58 9.55 -17.19 10.04
N THR A 59 10.09 -18.16 9.32
CA THR A 59 10.31 -19.53 9.80
C THR A 59 11.77 -19.73 10.22
N ARG A 60 12.07 -20.66 11.15
CA ARG A 60 13.46 -21.04 11.47
C ARG A 60 14.24 -21.54 10.26
N LEU A 61 13.55 -22.14 9.28
CA LEU A 61 14.18 -22.69 8.09
C LEU A 61 14.78 -21.60 7.17
N GLY A 62 14.41 -20.34 7.38
CA GLY A 62 14.88 -19.20 6.60
C GLY A 62 13.84 -18.66 5.61
N PHE A 63 12.70 -19.34 5.44
CA PHE A 63 11.60 -18.83 4.64
C PHE A 63 10.91 -17.67 5.36
N TYR A 64 10.55 -16.65 4.59
CA TYR A 64 9.78 -15.53 5.07
C TYR A 64 8.76 -15.06 4.02
N THR A 65 7.72 -14.38 4.49
CA THR A 65 6.80 -13.65 3.65
C THR A 65 6.29 -12.38 4.33
N ASN A 66 5.94 -11.38 3.53
CA ASN A 66 5.08 -10.28 3.94
C ASN A 66 3.94 -10.12 2.93
N LEU A 67 2.75 -9.82 3.45
CA LEU A 67 1.56 -9.55 2.65
C LEU A 67 0.91 -8.28 3.18
N THR A 68 0.53 -7.38 2.28
CA THR A 68 -0.19 -6.15 2.60
C THR A 68 -1.39 -6.00 1.67
N PHE A 69 -2.57 -5.86 2.25
CA PHE A 69 -3.80 -5.48 1.57
C PHE A 69 -4.13 -4.03 1.90
N ASN A 70 -4.45 -3.23 0.89
CA ASN A 70 -4.92 -1.86 1.05
C ASN A 70 -6.28 -1.70 0.37
N TYR A 71 -7.19 -1.03 1.05
CA TYR A 71 -8.45 -0.54 0.51
C TYR A 71 -8.51 0.97 0.69
N THR A 72 -8.83 1.66 -0.40
CA THR A 72 -9.11 3.09 -0.42
C THR A 72 -10.51 3.25 -1.01
N ASP A 73 -11.37 3.94 -0.28
CA ASP A 73 -12.72 4.25 -0.75
C ASP A 73 -12.70 5.24 -1.92
N GLU A 74 -13.86 5.48 -2.52
CA GLU A 74 -13.98 6.53 -3.54
C GLU A 74 -13.53 7.92 -3.03
N VAL A 75 -12.96 8.71 -3.93
CA VAL A 75 -12.38 10.02 -3.62
C VAL A 75 -13.04 11.10 -4.49
N PRO A 76 -13.67 12.13 -3.91
CA PRO A 76 -14.17 13.27 -4.68
C PRO A 76 -13.01 13.99 -5.40
N LEU A 77 -13.19 14.29 -6.69
CA LEU A 77 -12.15 14.87 -7.55
C LEU A 77 -12.26 16.38 -7.70
N ASN A 78 -13.40 16.96 -7.34
CA ASN A 78 -13.62 18.39 -7.37
C ASN A 78 -14.48 18.88 -6.18
N ASP A 79 -14.42 20.19 -5.93
CA ASP A 79 -15.09 20.83 -4.79
C ASP A 79 -16.61 20.81 -4.90
N ALA A 80 -17.13 20.72 -6.13
CA ALA A 80 -18.55 20.52 -6.40
C ALA A 80 -19.03 19.09 -6.09
N ASN A 81 -18.11 18.16 -5.84
CA ASN A 81 -18.34 16.72 -5.69
C ASN A 81 -19.13 16.09 -6.85
N THR A 82 -18.98 16.60 -8.08
CA THR A 82 -19.65 16.04 -9.26
C THR A 82 -18.89 14.87 -9.87
N ASP A 83 -17.58 14.82 -9.65
CA ASP A 83 -16.69 13.78 -10.16
C ASP A 83 -15.98 13.06 -9.00
N ALA A 84 -15.75 11.75 -9.15
CA ALA A 84 -15.07 10.93 -8.16
C ALA A 84 -14.15 9.90 -8.82
N ALA A 85 -13.01 9.61 -8.17
CA ALA A 85 -12.20 8.46 -8.49
C ALA A 85 -12.79 7.23 -7.79
N PRO A 86 -13.01 6.10 -8.51
CA PRO A 86 -13.51 4.88 -7.90
C PRO A 86 -12.58 4.39 -6.79
N GLY A 87 -13.18 3.84 -5.73
CA GLY A 87 -12.44 3.12 -4.71
C GLY A 87 -11.70 1.91 -5.28
N TYR A 88 -10.57 1.55 -4.69
CA TYR A 88 -9.69 0.49 -5.19
C TYR A 88 -9.14 -0.39 -4.07
N ARG A 89 -8.68 -1.57 -4.49
CA ARG A 89 -8.11 -2.61 -3.61
C ARG A 89 -6.78 -3.06 -4.19
N LEU A 90 -5.75 -3.05 -3.37
CA LEU A 90 -4.42 -3.51 -3.74
C LEU A 90 -4.00 -4.63 -2.80
N LEU A 91 -3.45 -5.69 -3.38
CA LEU A 91 -2.73 -6.72 -2.64
C LEU A 91 -1.30 -6.74 -3.16
N GLY A 92 -0.33 -6.71 -2.25
CA GLY A 92 1.08 -6.82 -2.59
C GLY A 92 1.80 -7.63 -1.53
N GLY A 93 2.97 -8.13 -1.89
CA GLY A 93 3.75 -8.92 -0.96
C GLY A 93 5.01 -9.52 -1.56
N LYS A 94 5.78 -10.14 -0.69
CA LYS A 94 7.07 -10.74 -1.00
C LYS A 94 7.16 -12.09 -0.30
N VAL A 95 7.78 -13.05 -0.98
CA VAL A 95 8.25 -14.30 -0.40
C VAL A 95 9.75 -14.40 -0.60
N GLY A 96 10.44 -15.02 0.34
CA GLY A 96 11.87 -15.22 0.17
C GLY A 96 12.46 -16.25 1.11
N TYR A 97 13.74 -16.51 0.88
CA TYR A 97 14.53 -17.46 1.63
C TYR A 97 15.86 -16.81 2.00
N GLN A 98 16.15 -16.76 3.30
CA GLN A 98 17.41 -16.23 3.84
C GLN A 98 18.13 -17.32 4.63
N LYS A 99 19.40 -17.54 4.31
CA LYS A 99 20.23 -18.54 4.98
C LYS A 99 21.65 -18.03 5.20
N LYS A 100 22.19 -18.27 6.39
CA LYS A 100 23.63 -18.12 6.66
C LYS A 100 24.38 -19.35 6.17
N LEU A 101 25.44 -19.13 5.39
CA LEU A 101 26.37 -20.16 4.96
C LEU A 101 27.67 -20.02 5.77
N GLY A 102 27.82 -20.88 6.78
CA GLY A 102 28.93 -20.79 7.72
C GLY A 102 28.85 -19.51 8.56
N LYS A 103 30.02 -18.97 8.95
CA LYS A 103 30.11 -17.76 9.78
C LYS A 103 30.21 -16.46 8.98
N LEU A 104 30.56 -16.55 7.69
CA LEU A 104 31.02 -15.41 6.89
C LEU A 104 30.04 -14.95 5.82
N LEU A 105 29.05 -15.78 5.46
CA LEU A 105 28.19 -15.49 4.32
C LEU A 105 26.72 -15.61 4.69
N GLU A 106 25.90 -14.75 4.10
CA GLU A 106 24.46 -14.81 4.13
C GLU A 106 23.91 -14.66 2.70
N ILE A 107 22.98 -15.53 2.32
CA ILE A 107 22.28 -15.44 1.04
C ILE A 107 20.82 -15.15 1.30
N ASN A 108 20.22 -14.24 0.52
CA ASN A 108 18.79 -13.98 0.50
C ASN A 108 18.29 -13.93 -0.94
N ALA A 109 17.39 -14.85 -1.30
CA ALA A 109 16.68 -14.87 -2.57
C ALA A 109 15.20 -14.55 -2.33
N TYR A 110 14.59 -13.72 -3.19
CA TYR A 110 13.21 -13.33 -3.03
C TYR A 110 12.51 -13.03 -4.35
N ALA A 111 11.19 -13.13 -4.32
CA ALA A 111 10.30 -12.66 -5.36
C ALA A 111 9.07 -12.00 -4.72
N GLY A 112 8.45 -11.07 -5.43
CA GLY A 112 7.28 -10.36 -4.94
C GLY A 112 6.41 -9.87 -6.07
N ILE A 113 5.24 -9.39 -5.66
CA ILE A 113 4.20 -8.86 -6.54
C ILE A 113 3.64 -7.59 -5.92
N ASP A 114 3.43 -6.58 -6.74
CA ASP A 114 2.66 -5.40 -6.42
C ASP A 114 1.40 -5.36 -7.30
N ASN A 115 0.29 -4.87 -6.73
CA ASN A 115 -1.01 -4.81 -7.40
C ASN A 115 -1.46 -6.19 -7.95
N ALA A 116 -1.49 -7.21 -7.08
CA ALA A 116 -1.83 -8.58 -7.44
C ALA A 116 -3.24 -8.77 -8.02
N PHE A 117 -4.17 -7.85 -7.73
CA PHE A 117 -5.51 -7.85 -8.31
C PHE A 117 -5.58 -7.19 -9.69
N ASP A 118 -4.47 -6.59 -10.16
CA ASP A 118 -4.42 -5.84 -11.42
C ASP A 118 -5.45 -4.70 -11.48
N ALA A 119 -5.61 -3.98 -10.37
CA ALA A 119 -6.50 -2.84 -10.30
C ALA A 119 -5.94 -1.69 -11.14
N THR A 120 -6.79 -1.05 -11.94
CA THR A 120 -6.49 0.24 -12.56
C THR A 120 -6.96 1.34 -11.61
N TYR A 121 -6.04 2.18 -11.13
CA TYR A 121 -6.34 3.18 -10.10
C TYR A 121 -5.45 4.43 -10.23
N THR A 122 -5.87 5.52 -9.57
CA THR A 122 -5.12 6.79 -9.50
C THR A 122 -4.76 7.10 -8.04
N PRO A 123 -3.50 6.92 -7.60
CA PRO A 123 -3.11 7.16 -6.20
C PRO A 123 -3.08 8.66 -5.86
N ALA A 124 -2.84 9.51 -6.84
CA ALA A 124 -2.72 10.96 -6.68
C ALA A 124 -3.39 11.65 -7.86
N PRO A 125 -4.73 11.77 -7.85
CA PRO A 125 -5.44 12.51 -8.90
C PRO A 125 -5.20 14.01 -8.82
N ASP A 126 -5.24 14.69 -9.96
CA ASP A 126 -5.14 16.14 -10.07
C ASP A 126 -6.48 16.77 -9.65
N LEU A 127 -6.60 17.22 -8.41
CA LEU A 127 -7.85 17.75 -7.87
C LEU A 127 -8.27 19.05 -8.57
N ASN A 128 -9.57 19.23 -8.80
CA ASN A 128 -10.12 20.39 -9.50
C ASN A 128 -9.48 20.66 -10.90
N ALA A 129 -8.95 19.61 -11.55
CA ALA A 129 -8.33 19.74 -12.87
C ALA A 129 -9.30 20.28 -13.94
N VAL A 130 -8.83 21.26 -14.71
CA VAL A 130 -9.58 21.86 -15.81
C VAL A 130 -9.84 20.80 -16.90
N GLY A 131 -11.09 20.73 -17.36
CA GLY A 131 -11.48 19.82 -18.45
C GLY A 131 -11.52 18.35 -18.05
N GLY A 132 -11.65 18.03 -16.76
CA GLY A 132 -11.85 16.65 -16.30
C GLY A 132 -10.59 15.78 -16.27
N ARG A 133 -9.40 16.40 -16.32
CA ARG A 133 -8.11 15.70 -16.48
C ARG A 133 -7.53 15.24 -15.14
N TYR A 134 -8.33 14.49 -14.38
CA TYR A 134 -8.02 14.14 -12.98
C TYR A 134 -7.05 12.96 -12.82
N PHE A 135 -6.98 12.04 -13.78
CA PHE A 135 -6.47 10.69 -13.53
C PHE A 135 -4.99 10.52 -13.88
N ASN A 136 -4.21 10.07 -12.89
CA ASN A 136 -2.81 9.68 -13.02
C ASN A 136 -2.68 8.17 -12.74
N VAL A 137 -2.80 7.36 -13.80
CA VAL A 137 -2.89 5.90 -13.67
C VAL A 137 -1.57 5.32 -13.13
N ALA A 138 -1.66 4.53 -12.06
CA ALA A 138 -0.53 3.79 -11.52
C ALA A 138 -0.22 2.51 -12.32
N ALA A 139 0.95 1.93 -12.07
CA ALA A 139 1.32 0.66 -12.67
C ALA A 139 0.29 -0.44 -12.35
N GLY A 140 -0.04 -1.24 -13.37
CA GLY A 140 -0.81 -2.48 -13.21
C GLY A 140 -0.03 -3.53 -12.40
N ARG A 141 -0.49 -4.78 -12.47
CA ARG A 141 0.20 -5.89 -11.82
C ARG A 141 1.65 -5.98 -12.27
N ASN A 142 2.56 -5.98 -11.31
CA ASN A 142 3.98 -6.08 -11.59
C ASN A 142 4.68 -7.04 -10.62
N TRP A 143 5.73 -7.67 -11.11
CA TRP A 143 6.48 -8.70 -10.40
C TRP A 143 7.93 -8.26 -10.29
N TYR A 144 8.57 -8.62 -9.19
CA TYR A 144 9.97 -8.32 -8.95
C TYR A 144 10.65 -9.49 -8.23
N GLY A 145 11.98 -9.51 -8.27
CA GLY A 145 12.76 -10.49 -7.54
C GLY A 145 14.22 -10.10 -7.47
N GLY A 146 14.97 -10.79 -6.64
CA GLY A 146 16.39 -10.49 -6.46
C GLY A 146 17.13 -11.52 -5.63
N LEU A 147 18.45 -11.44 -5.74
CA LEU A 147 19.40 -12.20 -4.94
C LEU A 147 20.33 -11.21 -4.24
N ARG A 148 20.55 -11.42 -2.95
CA ARG A 148 21.51 -10.68 -2.14
C ARG A 148 22.51 -11.65 -1.53
N VAL A 149 23.78 -11.30 -1.58
CA VAL A 149 24.86 -11.95 -0.85
C VAL A 149 25.43 -10.95 0.14
N GLY A 150 25.46 -11.31 1.42
CA GLY A 150 26.06 -10.53 2.49
C GLY A 150 27.32 -11.20 3.01
N VAL A 151 28.36 -10.40 3.27
CA VAL A 151 29.55 -10.83 4.00
C VAL A 151 29.37 -10.41 5.46
N LEU A 152 29.51 -11.37 6.37
CA LEU A 152 29.40 -11.19 7.82
C LEU A 152 30.82 -11.15 8.37
N TRP A 153 31.34 -9.94 8.57
CA TRP A 153 32.59 -9.67 9.28
C TRP A 153 32.33 -9.22 10.72
#